data_AF-A0A1M2W2N3-F1
#
_entry.id   AF-A0A1M2W2N3-F1
#
_cell.length_a   1.000
_cell.length_b   1.000
_cell.length_c   1.000
_cell.angle_alpha   90.00
_cell.angle_beta   90.00
_cell.angle_gamma   90.00
#
_symmetry.space_group_name_H-M   'P 1'
#
loop_
_entity.id
_entity.type
_entity.pdbx_description
1 polymer ?
#
loop_
_entity_poly.entity_id
_entity_poly.type
_entity_poly.pdbx_seq_one_letter_code
_entity_poly.pdbx_strand_id
1 'polypeptide(L)'
;MESRFLASLDSLDMNQKMSLAKGKLQTIGDLLNKSPAEAAKKCKIPAKEMDRLIDLVCQEVAPQPQLLSDVAHLGGEKITTGDAHLDDVLGGGIRTGTLWDISGEK
;
A
#
# COMPACT_ATOMS: atom_id res chain seq x y z
N MET A 1 -1.76 0.11 2.93
CA MET A 1 -1.77 0.52 1.50
C MET A 1 -3.09 1.24 1.27
N GLU A 2 -3.05 2.49 0.84
CA GLU A 2 -4.21 3.39 0.82
C GLU A 2 -5.42 2.78 0.10
N SER A 3 -6.60 2.92 0.70
CA SER A 3 -7.90 2.60 0.08
C SER A 3 -8.31 3.65 -0.96
N ARG A 4 -7.34 4.22 -1.68
CA ARG A 4 -7.60 5.20 -2.73
C ARG A 4 -8.11 4.46 -3.98
N PHE A 5 -9.18 4.96 -4.54
CA PHE A 5 -9.85 4.36 -5.69
C PHE A 5 -9.09 4.66 -6.98
N LEU A 6 -9.01 3.67 -7.88
CA LEU A 6 -8.41 3.84 -9.22
C LEU A 6 -9.21 4.83 -10.09
N ALA A 7 -10.48 5.03 -9.78
CA ALA A 7 -11.35 5.98 -10.50
C ALA A 7 -10.93 7.45 -10.31
N SER A 8 -10.26 7.78 -9.19
CA SER A 8 -9.83 9.15 -8.88
C SER A 8 -8.45 9.51 -9.42
N LEU A 9 -7.81 8.61 -10.16
CA LEU A 9 -6.49 8.86 -10.76
C LEU A 9 -6.63 9.63 -12.07
N ASP A 10 -5.82 10.67 -12.27
CA ASP A 10 -5.84 11.49 -13.48
C ASP A 10 -4.99 10.89 -14.61
N SER A 11 -4.05 10.00 -14.27
CA SER A 11 -3.20 9.27 -15.24
C SER A 11 -3.95 8.23 -16.06
N LEU A 12 -5.19 7.89 -15.69
CA LEU A 12 -5.96 6.83 -16.32
C LEU A 12 -7.11 7.37 -17.18
N ASP A 13 -7.19 6.89 -18.41
CA ASP A 13 -8.29 7.18 -19.31
C ASP A 13 -9.59 6.51 -18.85
N MET A 14 -10.73 7.07 -19.26
CA MET A 14 -12.05 6.53 -18.91
C MET A 14 -12.23 5.06 -19.31
N ASN A 15 -11.67 4.66 -20.47
CA ASN A 15 -11.71 3.28 -20.93
C ASN A 15 -10.90 2.32 -20.04
N GLN A 16 -9.77 2.79 -19.51
CA GLN A 16 -8.90 2.01 -18.63
C GLN A 16 -9.56 1.85 -17.26
N LYS A 17 -10.14 2.94 -16.72
CA LYS A 17 -10.94 2.91 -15.48
C LYS A 17 -12.10 1.91 -15.58
N MET A 18 -12.81 1.90 -16.70
CA MET A 18 -13.90 0.95 -16.95
C MET A 18 -13.42 -0.50 -17.03
N SER A 19 -12.27 -0.76 -17.65
CA SER A 19 -11.68 -2.11 -17.74
C SER A 19 -11.21 -2.64 -16.38
N LEU A 20 -10.62 -1.79 -15.55
CA LEU A 20 -10.21 -2.11 -14.18
C LEU A 20 -11.44 -2.40 -13.29
N ALA A 21 -12.49 -1.57 -13.39
CA ALA A 21 -13.76 -1.79 -12.71
C ALA A 21 -14.43 -3.13 -13.12
N LYS A 22 -14.42 -3.48 -14.41
CA LYS A 22 -14.91 -4.79 -14.89
C LYS A 22 -14.12 -5.96 -14.29
N GLY A 23 -12.82 -5.79 -14.08
CA GLY A 23 -11.95 -6.77 -13.43
C GLY A 23 -12.09 -6.85 -11.91
N LYS A 24 -13.01 -6.07 -11.31
CA LYS A 24 -13.18 -5.91 -9.86
C LYS A 24 -11.89 -5.43 -9.16
N LEU A 25 -11.10 -4.61 -9.85
CA LEU A 25 -9.96 -3.89 -9.27
C LEU A 25 -10.43 -2.46 -9.05
N GLN A 26 -10.75 -2.11 -7.80
CA GLN A 26 -11.35 -0.81 -7.46
C GLN A 26 -10.35 0.10 -6.76
N THR A 27 -9.46 -0.47 -5.97
CA THR A 27 -8.45 0.26 -5.21
C THR A 27 -7.06 0.06 -5.81
N ILE A 28 -6.16 1.00 -5.50
CA ILE A 28 -4.74 0.86 -5.86
C ILE A 28 -4.16 -0.43 -5.27
N GLY A 29 -4.55 -0.77 -4.03
CA GLY A 29 -4.14 -2.02 -3.38
C GLY A 29 -4.60 -3.27 -4.13
N ASP A 30 -5.79 -3.27 -4.73
CA ASP A 30 -6.27 -4.43 -5.51
C ASP A 30 -5.41 -4.70 -6.74
N LEU A 31 -4.88 -3.62 -7.34
CA LEU A 31 -4.04 -3.67 -8.53
C LEU A 31 -2.59 -4.04 -8.16
N LEU A 32 -1.98 -3.35 -7.20
CA LEU A 32 -0.56 -3.50 -6.88
C LEU A 32 -0.22 -4.78 -6.09
N ASN A 33 -1.19 -5.37 -5.38
CA ASN A 33 -0.98 -6.63 -4.67
C ASN A 33 -1.18 -7.88 -5.53
N LYS A 34 -1.39 -7.73 -6.85
CA LYS A 34 -1.54 -8.83 -7.81
C LYS A 34 -0.42 -8.80 -8.82
N SER A 35 -0.09 -9.96 -9.38
CA SER A 35 0.82 -10.00 -10.51
C SER A 35 0.16 -9.33 -11.74
N PRO A 36 0.95 -8.64 -12.61
CA PRO A 36 0.40 -8.02 -13.81
C PRO A 36 -0.35 -9.00 -14.71
N ALA A 37 0.11 -10.25 -14.80
CA ALA A 37 -0.53 -11.31 -15.58
C ALA A 37 -1.92 -11.69 -15.02
N GLU A 38 -2.05 -11.80 -13.70
CA GLU A 38 -3.35 -12.07 -13.05
C GLU A 38 -4.32 -10.92 -13.20
N ALA A 39 -3.84 -9.69 -13.03
CA ALA A 39 -4.64 -8.49 -13.20
C ALA A 39 -5.12 -8.35 -14.66
N ALA A 40 -4.23 -8.56 -15.63
CA ALA A 40 -4.55 -8.56 -17.06
C ALA A 40 -5.65 -9.59 -17.41
N LYS A 41 -5.53 -10.81 -16.89
CA LYS A 41 -6.53 -11.88 -17.09
C LYS A 41 -7.90 -11.49 -16.53
N LYS A 42 -7.95 -10.84 -15.37
CA LYS A 42 -9.21 -10.39 -14.76
C LYS A 42 -9.86 -9.24 -15.53
N CYS A 43 -9.06 -8.28 -15.98
CA CYS A 43 -9.53 -7.10 -16.72
C CYS A 43 -9.78 -7.38 -18.20
N LYS A 44 -9.40 -8.57 -18.70
CA LYS A 44 -9.48 -8.97 -20.12
C LYS A 44 -8.71 -8.01 -21.03
N ILE A 45 -7.55 -7.56 -20.57
CA ILE A 45 -6.63 -6.70 -21.34
C ILE A 45 -5.31 -7.43 -21.60
N PRO A 46 -4.54 -7.06 -22.63
CA PRO A 46 -3.21 -7.60 -22.87
C PRO A 46 -2.27 -7.34 -21.68
N ALA A 47 -1.40 -8.31 -21.35
CA ALA A 47 -0.45 -8.17 -20.23
C ALA A 47 0.46 -6.94 -20.37
N LYS A 48 0.96 -6.67 -21.58
CA LYS A 48 1.77 -5.49 -21.88
C LYS A 48 1.05 -4.16 -21.65
N GLU A 49 -0.28 -4.14 -21.83
CA GLU A 49 -1.10 -2.97 -21.52
C GLU A 49 -1.27 -2.83 -20.01
N MET A 50 -1.46 -3.94 -19.29
CA MET A 50 -1.51 -3.94 -17.83
C MET A 50 -0.21 -3.45 -17.20
N ASP A 51 0.96 -3.85 -17.72
CA ASP A 51 2.26 -3.35 -17.24
C ASP A 51 2.32 -1.82 -17.35
N ARG A 52 1.90 -1.25 -18.48
CA ARG A 52 1.85 0.21 -18.68
C ARG A 52 0.87 0.89 -17.71
N LEU A 53 -0.27 0.29 -17.43
CA LEU A 53 -1.23 0.83 -16.46
C LEU A 53 -0.63 0.85 -15.06
N ILE A 54 0.06 -0.23 -14.67
CA ILE A 54 0.74 -0.31 -13.38
C ILE A 54 1.82 0.78 -13.30
N ASP A 55 2.61 0.99 -14.36
CA ASP A 55 3.62 2.05 -14.41
C ASP A 55 2.99 3.44 -14.22
N LEU A 56 1.88 3.74 -14.91
CA LEU A 56 1.16 5.02 -14.77
C LEU A 56 0.64 5.23 -13.36
N VAL A 57 0.00 4.20 -12.78
CA VAL A 57 -0.50 4.25 -11.39
C VAL A 57 0.65 4.44 -10.42
N CYS A 58 1.77 3.73 -10.61
CA CYS A 58 2.97 3.90 -9.79
C CYS A 58 3.55 5.31 -9.91
N GLN A 59 3.61 5.90 -11.10
CA GLN A 59 4.14 7.27 -11.28
C GLN A 59 3.27 8.33 -10.60
N GLU A 60 1.94 8.16 -10.59
CA GLU A 60 1.03 9.11 -9.95
C GLU A 60 1.01 8.96 -8.42
N VAL A 61 1.13 7.73 -7.92
CA VAL A 61 0.91 7.40 -6.50
C VAL A 61 2.21 7.33 -5.72
N ALA A 62 3.31 6.92 -6.35
CA ALA A 62 4.58 6.77 -5.64
C ALA A 62 5.07 8.14 -5.16
N PRO A 63 5.44 8.26 -3.87
CA PRO A 63 6.11 9.45 -3.41
C PRO A 63 7.42 9.63 -4.17
N GLN A 64 7.79 10.89 -4.44
CA GLN A 64 9.09 11.16 -5.04
C GLN A 64 10.21 10.64 -4.13
N PRO A 65 11.34 10.18 -4.69
CA PRO A 65 12.49 9.79 -3.88
C PRO A 65 12.89 10.93 -2.94
N GLN A 66 12.96 10.63 -1.63
CA GLN A 66 13.35 11.56 -0.59
C GLN A 66 14.72 11.18 -0.04
N LEU A 67 15.46 12.15 0.51
CA LEU A 67 16.70 11.85 1.21
C LEU A 67 16.37 11.06 2.49
N LEU A 68 17.26 10.14 2.86
CA LEU A 68 17.07 9.34 4.07
C LEU A 68 16.93 10.21 5.33
N SER A 69 17.63 11.35 5.37
CA SER A 69 17.51 12.35 6.44
C SER A 69 16.08 12.86 6.63
N ASP A 70 15.32 12.97 5.55
CA ASP A 70 13.99 13.60 5.54
C ASP A 70 12.90 12.63 6.00
N VAL A 71 13.19 11.32 5.96
CA VAL A 71 12.24 10.24 6.27
C VAL A 71 12.67 9.39 7.47
N ALA A 72 13.79 9.69 8.11
CA ALA A 72 14.37 8.88 9.19
C ALA A 72 13.41 8.67 10.39
N HIS A 73 12.41 9.53 10.54
CA HIS A 73 11.41 9.46 11.61
C HIS A 73 10.04 8.91 11.18
N LEU A 74 9.79 8.75 9.87
CA LEU A 74 8.51 8.21 9.38
C LEU A 74 8.36 6.74 9.80
N GLY A 75 7.20 6.38 10.34
CA GLY A 75 6.97 5.02 10.86
C GLY A 75 7.64 4.76 12.22
N GLY A 76 8.22 5.79 12.84
CA GLY A 76 8.82 5.72 14.17
C GLY A 76 7.80 5.90 15.31
N GLU A 77 6.52 6.07 14.99
CA GLU A 77 5.45 6.27 15.97
C GLU A 77 5.28 5.02 16.85
N LYS A 78 5.08 5.27 18.14
CA LYS A 78 4.90 4.23 19.15
C LYS A 78 3.66 4.49 19.98
N ILE A 79 3.00 3.42 20.36
CA ILE A 79 1.85 3.42 21.27
C ILE A 79 2.36 2.97 22.64
N THR A 80 2.15 3.79 23.67
CA THR A 80 2.49 3.42 25.05
C THR A 80 1.67 2.22 25.52
N THR A 81 2.29 1.35 26.31
CA THR A 81 1.62 0.24 27.00
C THR A 81 0.93 0.70 28.30
N GLY A 82 1.19 1.93 28.74
CA GLY A 82 0.75 2.46 30.03
C GLY A 82 1.63 2.04 31.22
N ASP A 83 2.61 1.18 30.99
CA ASP A 83 3.62 0.79 31.98
C ASP A 83 5.01 1.28 31.54
N ALA A 84 5.62 2.12 32.37
CA ALA A 84 6.89 2.77 32.02
C ALA A 84 8.06 1.77 31.90
N HIS A 85 8.02 0.66 32.64
CA HIS A 85 9.06 -0.36 32.58
C HIS A 85 8.92 -1.18 31.29
N LEU A 86 7.69 -1.56 30.94
CA LEU A 86 7.42 -2.28 29.71
C LEU A 86 7.71 -1.40 28.48
N ASP A 87 7.34 -0.12 28.53
CA ASP A 87 7.67 0.81 27.46
C ASP A 87 9.19 0.93 27.26
N ASP A 88 9.98 1.00 28.33
CA ASP A 88 11.45 1.02 28.25
C ASP A 88 12.00 -0.26 27.60
N VAL A 89 11.52 -1.43 28.00
CA VAL A 89 11.90 -2.72 27.40
C VAL A 89 11.55 -2.78 25.91
N LEU A 90 10.42 -2.18 25.51
CA LEU A 90 9.98 -2.10 24.12
C LEU A 90 10.67 -0.97 23.33
N GLY A 91 11.57 -0.21 23.97
CA GLY A 91 12.27 0.91 23.36
C GLY A 91 11.36 2.11 23.10
N GLY A 92 10.42 2.39 24.01
CA GLY A 92 9.45 3.48 23.97
C GLY A 92 8.02 3.08 23.60
N GLY A 93 7.67 1.79 23.65
CA GLY A 93 6.32 1.27 23.40
C GLY A 93 6.14 0.45 22.12
N ILE A 94 4.89 0.14 21.78
CA ILE A 94 4.50 -0.70 20.64
C ILE A 94 4.65 0.06 19.33
N ARG A 95 5.49 -0.44 18.42
CA ARG A 95 5.77 0.19 17.11
C ARG A 95 4.67 -0.10 16.08
N THR A 96 4.25 0.92 15.35
CA THR A 96 3.30 0.78 14.22
C THR A 96 3.94 0.04 13.03
N GLY A 97 3.13 -0.48 12.10
CA GLY A 97 3.64 -1.20 10.92
C GLY A 97 4.31 -2.55 11.20
N THR A 98 4.30 -3.00 12.46
CA THR A 98 4.89 -4.26 12.91
C THR A 98 3.80 -5.17 13.47
N LEU A 99 3.92 -6.48 13.26
CA LEU A 99 3.05 -7.48 13.91
C LEU A 99 3.62 -7.80 15.30
N TRP A 100 2.79 -7.63 16.33
CA TRP A 100 3.13 -7.94 17.72
C TRP A 100 2.30 -9.14 18.20
N ASP A 101 2.94 -10.04 18.93
CA ASP A 101 2.29 -11.17 19.60
C ASP A 101 2.54 -11.05 21.10
N ILE A 102 1.47 -11.17 21.89
CA ILE A 102 1.51 -11.07 23.35
C ILE A 102 0.94 -12.38 23.90
N SER A 103 1.82 -13.17 24.51
CA SER A 103 1.49 -14.51 25.02
C SER A 103 1.80 -14.61 26.51
N GLY A 104 0.97 -15.35 27.24
CA GLY A 104 1.11 -15.59 28.68
C GLY A 104 0.31 -16.82 29.13
N GLU A 105 0.56 -17.27 30.36
CA GLU A 105 -0.21 -18.35 30.98
C GLU A 105 -1.67 -17.92 31.21
N LYS A 106 -2.59 -18.89 31.23
CA LYS A 106 -4.03 -18.67 31.43
C LYS A 106 -4.42 -18.75 32.90
#